data_AF-A0A078JNT2-F1
#
_entry.id   AF-A0A078JNT2-F1
#
_cell.length_a   1.000
_cell.length_b   1.000
_cell.length_c   1.000
_cell.angle_alpha   90.00
_cell.angle_beta   90.00
_cell.angle_gamma   90.00
#
_symmetry.space_group_name_H-M   'P 1'
#
loop_
_entity.id
_entity.type
_entity.pdbx_description
1 polymer ?
#
loop_
_entity_poly.entity_id
_entity_poly.type
_entity_poly.pdbx_seq_one_letter_code
_entity_poly.pdbx_strand_id
1 'polypeptide(L)'
;MARFSSLLYFSITVLIFLHGSTAQQFPNECQLDQLNALEPSHVLKAEAGRIEVWDHHAPQLRCSGVSFVRYIIESQGLYLPSFLNTAKLSFVANGQGLMGRVVRGCAETFQDSSNERII
;
A
#
# COMPACT_ATOMS: atom_id res chain seq x y z
N MET A 1 21.93 -44.55 34.39
CA MET A 1 22.07 -43.90 33.07
C MET A 1 20.75 -43.79 32.30
N ALA A 2 19.91 -44.84 32.21
CA ALA A 2 18.63 -44.78 31.48
C ALA A 2 17.58 -43.77 32.02
N ARG A 3 17.52 -43.55 33.35
CA ARG A 3 16.55 -42.62 33.97
C ARG A 3 16.80 -41.14 33.65
N PHE A 4 18.06 -40.73 33.57
CA PHE A 4 18.42 -39.35 33.17
C PHE A 4 18.09 -39.09 31.70
N SER A 5 18.35 -40.06 30.83
CA SER A 5 17.99 -39.98 29.41
C SER A 5 16.47 -39.85 29.20
N SER A 6 15.66 -40.54 30.00
CA SER A 6 14.20 -40.48 29.93
C SER A 6 13.64 -39.13 30.41
N LEU A 7 14.21 -38.56 31.48
CA LEU A 7 13.81 -37.25 31.99
C LEU A 7 14.19 -36.11 31.04
N LEU A 8 15.35 -36.20 30.39
CA LEU A 8 15.75 -35.26 29.35
C LEU A 8 14.82 -35.34 28.13
N TYR A 9 14.43 -36.55 27.72
CA TYR A 9 13.50 -36.73 26.61
C TYR A 9 12.13 -36.13 26.91
N PHE A 10 11.62 -36.35 28.13
CA PHE A 10 10.35 -35.79 28.58
C PHE A 10 10.39 -34.26 28.72
N SER A 11 11.50 -33.72 29.23
CA SER A 11 11.71 -32.27 29.30
C SER A 11 11.77 -31.63 27.91
N ILE A 12 12.45 -32.27 26.96
CA ILE A 12 12.54 -31.78 25.57
C ILE A 12 11.17 -31.85 24.88
N THR A 13 10.40 -32.93 25.04
CA THR A 13 9.04 -32.97 24.47
C THR A 13 8.13 -31.93 25.11
N VAL A 14 8.17 -31.73 26.43
CA VAL A 14 7.40 -30.68 27.10
C VAL A 14 7.80 -29.29 26.61
N LEU A 15 9.09 -29.02 26.42
CA LEU A 15 9.56 -27.75 25.86
C LEU A 15 9.13 -27.55 24.40
N ILE A 16 9.13 -28.61 23.57
CA ILE A 16 8.65 -28.54 22.18
C ILE A 16 7.14 -28.32 22.13
N PHE A 17 6.36 -28.98 22.99
CA PHE A 17 4.91 -28.78 23.08
C PHE A 17 4.53 -27.40 23.63
N LEU A 18 5.30 -26.85 24.58
CA LEU A 18 5.04 -25.52 25.16
C LEU A 18 5.50 -24.37 24.26
N HIS A 19 6.50 -24.56 23.40
CA HIS A 19 7.02 -23.53 22.48
C HIS A 19 6.59 -23.73 21.01
N GLY A 20 5.86 -24.79 20.69
CA GLY A 20 5.45 -25.13 19.32
C GLY A 20 4.46 -24.16 18.67
N SER A 21 3.99 -23.13 19.38
CA SER A 21 3.06 -22.12 18.86
C SER A 21 3.67 -20.72 18.71
N THR A 22 4.95 -20.51 19.00
CA THR A 22 5.61 -19.20 18.81
C THR A 22 6.47 -19.18 17.56
N ALA A 23 5.89 -19.51 16.41
CA ALA A 23 6.52 -19.31 15.12
C ALA A 23 5.48 -18.78 14.15
N GLN A 24 5.30 -17.46 14.15
CA GLN A 24 5.01 -16.65 12.97
C GLN A 24 4.76 -15.23 13.49
N GLN A 25 5.52 -14.26 12.99
CA GLN A 25 5.25 -12.86 13.26
C GLN A 25 4.03 -12.36 12.45
N PHE A 26 3.56 -13.12 11.44
CA PHE A 26 2.39 -12.82 10.61
C PHE A 26 1.63 -14.08 10.07
N PRO A 27 1.23 -15.06 10.90
CA PRO A 27 0.65 -16.34 10.44
C PRO A 27 -0.73 -16.23 9.82
N ASN A 28 -1.50 -15.23 10.25
CA ASN A 28 -2.96 -15.21 10.11
C ASN A 28 -3.46 -13.92 9.46
N GLU A 29 -2.60 -13.17 8.75
CA GLU A 29 -3.01 -11.89 8.16
C GLU A 29 -4.18 -12.05 7.17
N CYS A 30 -4.25 -13.20 6.51
CA CYS A 30 -5.31 -13.57 5.59
C CYS A 30 -6.39 -14.49 6.18
N GLN A 31 -6.36 -14.78 7.48
CA GLN A 31 -7.45 -15.48 8.14
C GLN A 31 -8.54 -14.45 8.48
N LEU A 32 -9.44 -14.22 7.52
CA LEU A 32 -10.47 -13.19 7.58
C LEU A 32 -11.83 -13.85 7.83
N ASP A 33 -12.45 -13.55 8.97
CA ASP A 33 -13.78 -14.06 9.31
C ASP A 33 -14.90 -13.33 8.56
N GLN A 34 -14.69 -12.05 8.22
CA GLN A 34 -15.64 -11.21 7.50
C GLN A 34 -14.92 -10.20 6.60
N LEU A 35 -15.49 -9.97 5.41
CA LEU A 35 -15.08 -8.91 4.49
C LEU A 35 -16.15 -7.82 4.45
N ASN A 36 -15.70 -6.57 4.32
CA ASN A 36 -16.59 -5.42 4.21
C ASN A 36 -16.24 -4.57 2.98
N ALA A 37 -17.24 -3.86 2.44
CA ALA A 37 -16.98 -2.75 1.53
C ALA A 37 -16.31 -1.63 2.34
N LEU A 38 -15.10 -1.24 1.93
CA LEU A 38 -14.33 -0.22 2.64
C LEU A 38 -14.49 1.15 2.00
N GLU A 39 -14.64 2.16 2.84
CA GLU A 39 -14.58 3.58 2.47
C GLU A 39 -13.21 4.17 2.85
N PRO A 40 -12.84 5.34 2.30
CA PRO A 40 -11.61 6.02 2.71
C PRO A 40 -11.63 6.36 4.20
N SER A 41 -10.52 6.11 4.90
CA SER A 41 -10.37 6.43 6.32
C SER A 41 -9.78 7.83 6.55
N HIS A 42 -9.04 8.36 5.57
CA HIS A 42 -8.40 9.67 5.67
C HIS A 42 -8.62 10.50 4.40
N VAL A 43 -8.73 11.81 4.59
CA VAL A 43 -8.88 12.79 3.51
C VAL A 43 -7.88 13.91 3.70
N LEU A 44 -7.02 14.10 2.71
CA LEU A 44 -6.07 15.21 2.62
C LEU A 44 -6.66 16.28 1.70
N LYS A 45 -6.91 17.48 2.23
CA LYS A 45 -7.45 18.60 1.44
C LYS A 45 -6.31 19.41 0.82
N ALA A 46 -6.50 19.83 -0.42
CA ALA A 46 -5.60 20.74 -1.13
C ALA A 46 -6.42 21.89 -1.74
N GLU A 47 -5.73 22.89 -2.28
CA GLU A 47 -6.35 24.08 -2.90
C GLU A 47 -7.37 23.71 -3.99
N ALA A 48 -7.00 22.79 -4.89
CA ALA A 48 -7.80 22.40 -6.05
C ALA A 48 -8.13 20.89 -6.08
N GLY A 49 -8.48 20.33 -4.92
CA GLY A 49 -8.89 18.94 -4.81
C GLY A 49 -8.65 18.29 -3.47
N ARG A 50 -8.71 16.97 -3.46
CA ARG A 50 -8.44 16.14 -2.28
C ARG A 50 -7.89 14.77 -2.65
N ILE A 51 -7.21 14.17 -1.68
CA ILE A 51 -6.70 12.81 -1.74
C ILE A 51 -7.41 12.01 -0.65
N GLU A 52 -8.04 10.92 -1.04
CA GLU A 52 -8.73 10.03 -0.12
C GLU A 52 -7.96 8.72 -0.03
N VAL A 53 -7.64 8.31 1.19
CA VAL A 53 -6.74 7.19 1.48
C VAL A 53 -7.50 6.13 2.29
N TRP A 54 -7.38 4.87 1.87
CA TRP A 54 -7.90 3.75 2.62
C TRP A 54 -6.86 3.26 3.62
N ASP A 55 -7.33 2.79 4.78
CA ASP A 55 -6.43 2.27 5.81
C ASP A 55 -5.83 0.92 5.38
N HIS A 56 -4.55 0.94 5.02
CA HIS A 56 -3.80 -0.28 4.66
C HIS A 56 -3.59 -1.24 5.85
N HIS A 57 -3.85 -0.81 7.09
CA HIS A 57 -3.85 -1.69 8.25
C HIS A 57 -5.16 -2.49 8.39
N ALA A 58 -6.20 -2.17 7.61
CA ALA A 58 -7.42 -2.96 7.58
C ALA A 58 -7.10 -4.41 7.21
N PRO A 59 -7.61 -5.44 7.92
CA PRO A 59 -7.19 -6.83 7.72
C PRO A 59 -7.24 -7.31 6.26
N GLN A 60 -8.31 -6.97 5.54
CA GLN A 60 -8.46 -7.34 4.12
C GLN A 60 -7.46 -6.65 3.17
N LEU A 61 -7.03 -5.42 3.49
CA LEU A 61 -6.03 -4.69 2.70
C LEU A 61 -4.60 -5.12 3.05
N ARG A 62 -4.34 -5.36 4.34
CA ARG A 62 -3.07 -5.93 4.81
C ARG A 62 -2.83 -7.31 4.19
N CYS A 63 -3.84 -8.19 4.22
CA CYS A 63 -3.77 -9.51 3.57
C CYS A 63 -3.46 -9.43 2.07
N SER A 64 -4.08 -8.48 1.36
CA SER A 64 -3.83 -8.31 -0.08
C SER A 64 -2.52 -7.60 -0.40
N GLY A 65 -1.82 -7.06 0.60
CA GLY A 65 -0.52 -6.42 0.43
C GLY A 65 -0.58 -5.13 -0.39
N VAL A 66 -1.73 -4.45 -0.41
CA VAL A 66 -1.94 -3.22 -1.19
C VAL A 66 -2.41 -2.06 -0.33
N SER A 67 -2.18 -0.85 -0.83
CA SER A 67 -2.80 0.38 -0.33
C SER A 67 -3.64 0.99 -1.45
N PHE A 68 -4.79 1.56 -1.10
CA PHE A 68 -5.69 2.19 -2.05
C PHE A 68 -5.80 3.68 -1.81
N VAL A 69 -5.86 4.45 -2.90
CA VAL A 69 -5.97 5.91 -2.87
C VAL A 69 -6.84 6.39 -4.02
N ARG A 70 -7.64 7.42 -3.77
CA ARG A 70 -8.46 8.10 -4.77
C ARG A 70 -8.08 9.57 -4.82
N TYR A 71 -7.75 10.04 -6.01
CA TYR A 71 -7.49 11.45 -6.26
C TYR A 71 -8.75 12.08 -6.84
N ILE A 72 -9.16 13.21 -6.26
CA ILE A 72 -10.22 14.06 -6.78
C ILE A 72 -9.58 15.40 -7.08
N ILE A 73 -9.41 15.68 -8.37
CA ILE A 73 -8.77 16.88 -8.88
C ILE A 73 -9.87 17.76 -9.45
N GLU A 74 -10.01 18.97 -8.93
CA GLU A 74 -11.02 19.93 -9.41
C GLU A 74 -10.56 20.56 -10.73
N SER A 75 -11.47 21.28 -11.40
CA SER A 75 -11.15 22.00 -12.64
C SER A 75 -9.94 22.92 -12.45
N GLN A 76 -9.01 22.92 -13.42
CA GLN A 76 -7.73 23.64 -13.38
C GLN A 76 -6.80 23.23 -12.21
N GLY A 77 -7.11 22.15 -11.50
CA GLY A 77 -6.26 21.60 -10.45
C GLY A 77 -5.03 20.89 -11.01
N LEU A 78 -3.89 21.06 -10.33
CA LEU A 78 -2.64 20.38 -10.63
C LEU A 78 -2.24 19.48 -9.45
N TYR A 79 -2.22 18.16 -9.68
CA TYR A 79 -1.57 17.25 -8.76
C TYR A 79 -0.04 17.35 -8.95
N LEU A 80 0.65 17.86 -7.94
CA LEU A 80 2.09 18.09 -8.01
C LEU A 80 2.87 16.77 -8.21
N PRO A 81 4.03 16.81 -8.89
CA PRO A 81 4.84 15.62 -9.13
C PRO A 81 5.20 14.88 -7.84
N SER A 82 4.96 13.57 -7.84
CA SER A 82 5.33 12.67 -6.74
C SER A 82 5.86 11.36 -7.29
N PHE A 83 6.70 10.68 -6.50
CA PHE A 83 7.17 9.33 -6.78
C PHE A 83 6.88 8.41 -5.61
N LEU A 84 6.74 7.12 -5.89
CA LEU A 84 6.47 6.09 -4.90
C LEU A 84 7.61 5.09 -4.89
N ASN A 85 7.84 4.47 -3.73
CA ASN A 85 8.76 3.36 -3.57
C ASN A 85 8.13 2.01 -3.97
N THR A 86 6.85 1.99 -4.33
CA THR A 86 6.08 0.81 -4.74
C THR A 86 5.52 0.99 -6.15
N ALA A 87 5.11 -0.12 -6.77
CA ALA A 87 4.40 -0.07 -8.03
C ALA A 87 2.99 0.53 -7.86
N LYS A 88 2.55 1.32 -8.85
CA LYS A 88 1.20 1.92 -8.87
C LYS A 88 0.51 1.61 -10.18
N LEU A 89 -0.74 1.16 -10.09
CA LEU A 89 -1.69 1.13 -11.18
C LEU A 89 -2.73 2.23 -10.93
N SER A 90 -3.02 3.06 -11.93
CA SER A 90 -3.97 4.15 -11.82
C SER A 90 -5.12 3.96 -12.82
N PHE A 91 -6.34 4.24 -12.39
CA PHE A 91 -7.56 4.14 -13.20
C PHE A 91 -8.32 5.48 -13.13
N VAL A 92 -8.70 6.02 -14.30
CA VAL A 92 -9.49 7.25 -14.39
C VAL A 92 -10.97 6.87 -14.36
N ALA A 93 -11.59 6.98 -13.18
CA ALA A 93 -12.98 6.59 -12.99
C ALA A 93 -13.99 7.62 -13.54
N ASN A 94 -13.63 8.90 -13.53
CA ASN A 94 -14.46 9.99 -14.05
C ASN A 94 -13.56 11.16 -14.48
N GLY A 95 -13.95 11.85 -15.54
CA GLY A 95 -13.25 13.01 -16.09
C GLY A 95 -12.17 12.68 -17.12
N GLN A 96 -11.45 13.73 -17.53
CA GLN A 96 -10.34 13.68 -18.47
C GLN A 96 -9.31 14.75 -18.10
N GLY A 97 -8.06 14.58 -18.51
CA GLY A 97 -6.99 15.52 -18.19
C GLY A 97 -5.66 15.13 -18.81
N LEU A 98 -4.59 15.78 -18.36
CA LEU A 98 -3.21 15.53 -18.81
C LEU A 98 -2.43 14.77 -17.73
N MET A 99 -1.51 13.90 -18.16
CA MET A 99 -0.63 13.14 -17.27
C MET A 99 0.80 13.19 -17.79
N GLY A 100 1.73 13.57 -16.91
CA GLY A 100 3.16 13.52 -17.16
C GLY A 100 3.84 12.36 -16.41
N ARG A 101 4.86 11.75 -17.02
CA ARG A 101 5.75 10.80 -16.35
C ARG A 101 7.19 11.08 -16.71
N VAL A 102 8.04 11.19 -15.70
CA VAL A 102 9.49 11.37 -15.87
C VAL A 102 10.18 10.06 -15.57
N VAL A 103 10.98 9.58 -16.51
CA VAL A 103 11.82 8.38 -16.37
C VAL A 103 13.27 8.82 -16.43
N ARG A 104 14.08 8.40 -15.45
CA ARG A 104 15.49 8.79 -15.36
C ARG A 104 16.24 8.38 -16.63
N GLY A 105 16.93 9.35 -17.25
CA GLY A 105 17.75 9.15 -18.44
C GLY A 105 17.00 9.17 -19.77
N CYS A 106 15.67 9.33 -19.77
CA CYS A 106 14.92 9.56 -21.00
C CYS A 106 15.02 11.01 -21.45
N ALA A 107 15.10 11.23 -22.77
CA ALA A 107 15.09 12.56 -23.36
C ALA A 107 13.68 13.16 -23.40
N GLU A 108 13.61 14.49 -23.51
CA GLU A 108 12.39 15.26 -23.70
C GLU A 108 11.72 14.88 -25.03
N THR A 109 10.44 14.50 -24.98
CA THR A 109 9.66 14.08 -26.16
C THR A 109 8.69 15.14 -26.64
N PHE A 110 8.54 16.23 -25.89
CA PHE A 110 7.68 17.38 -26.21
C PHE A 110 8.45 18.67 -25.94
N GLN A 111 8.22 19.68 -26.76
CA GLN A 111 8.79 21.00 -26.61
C GLN A 111 7.67 22.03 -26.72
N ASP A 112 7.64 22.97 -25.77
CA ASP A 112 6.68 24.07 -25.82
C ASP A 112 7.03 25.01 -26.97
N SER A 113 6.01 25.49 -27.69
CA SER A 113 6.21 26.45 -28.76
C SER A 113 6.70 27.77 -28.18
N SER A 114 7.83 28.28 -28.67
CA SER A 114 8.46 29.51 -28.16
C SER A 114 7.69 30.80 -28.48
N ASN A 115 6.45 30.70 -29.00
CA ASN A 115 5.71 31.83 -29.55
C ASN A 115 4.38 32.15 -28.85
N GLU A 116 4.04 31.49 -27.75
CA GLU A 116 2.99 31.98 -26.84
C GLU A 116 3.61 32.86 -25.76
N ARG A 117 3.83 34.11 -26.16
CA ARG A 117 4.06 35.23 -25.27
C ARG A 117 2.86 35.32 -24.33
N ILE A 118 3.03 34.90 -23.09
CA ILE A 118 2.14 35.27 -21.99
C ILE A 118 2.30 36.79 -21.85
N ILE A 119 1.37 37.53 -22.46
CA ILE A 119 1.13 38.95 -22.17
C ILE A 119 0.14 39.00 -21.02
#